data_AF-A0A973M0V3-F1
#
_entry.id   AF-A0A973M0V3-F1
#
_cell.length_a   1.000
_cell.length_b   1.000
_cell.length_c   1.000
_cell.angle_alpha   90.00
_cell.angle_beta   90.00
_cell.angle_gamma   90.00
#
_symmetry.space_group_name_H-M   'P 1'
#
loop_
_entity.id
_entity.type
_entity.pdbx_description
1 polymer ?
#
loop_
_entity_poly.entity_id
_entity_poly.type
_entity_poly.pdbx_seq_one_letter_code
_entity_poly.pdbx_strand_id
1 'polypeptide(L)' 'HGIELVFAELKGPVKDRLLRFGTRGRFGPDHFFPTVSAAVRALRSDGPDGEPSAGGGTDDGGQRQ' A
#
# COMPACT_ATOMS: atom_id res chain seq x y z
N HIS A 1 8.62 -15.43 -0.81
CA HIS A 1 7.50 -14.48 -0.70
C HIS A 1 7.28 -14.21 0.78
N GLY A 2 7.51 -12.96 1.20
CA GLY A 2 7.30 -12.52 2.58
C GLY A 2 5.95 -11.81 2.73
N ILE A 3 5.56 -11.52 3.98
CA ILE A 3 4.42 -10.64 4.28
C ILE A 3 5.02 -9.34 4.83
N GLU A 4 4.64 -8.21 4.22
CA GLU A 4 4.92 -6.90 4.77
C GLU A 4 3.79 -6.49 5.74
N LEU A 5 4.16 -5.99 6.92
CA LEU A 5 3.22 -5.50 7.93
C LEU A 5 3.43 -4.01 8.18
N VAL A 6 2.34 -3.25 8.06
CA VAL A 6 2.28 -1.82 8.35
C VAL A 6 1.12 -1.52 9.31
N PHE A 7 1.18 -0.37 9.97
CA PHE A 7 0.18 0.09 10.93
C PHE A 7 -0.44 1.41 10.47
N ALA A 8 -1.75 1.57 10.67
CA ALA A 8 -2.46 2.80 10.40
C ALA A 8 -3.26 3.26 11.63
N GLU A 9 -3.51 4.58 11.74
CA GLU A 9 -4.40 5.18 12.74
C GLU A 9 -4.04 4.88 14.21
N LEU A 10 -2.76 4.63 14.47
CA LEU A 10 -2.29 4.41 15.83
C LEU A 10 -2.22 5.70 16.64
N LYS A 11 -2.72 5.63 17.87
CA LYS A 11 -2.57 6.71 18.86
C LYS A 11 -1.18 6.66 19.49
N GLY A 12 -0.69 7.83 19.94
CA GLY A 12 0.63 8.03 20.55
C GLY A 12 1.06 6.91 21.51
N PRO A 13 0.30 6.60 22.58
CA PRO A 13 0.68 5.55 23.53
C PRO A 13 0.88 4.16 22.90
N VAL A 14 0.12 3.82 21.85
CA VAL A 14 0.25 2.53 21.15
C VAL A 14 1.44 2.56 20.20
N LYS A 15 1.61 3.66 19.46
CA LYS A 15 2.78 3.88 18.59
C LYS A 15 4.07 3.80 19.40
N ASP A 16 4.13 4.48 20.53
CA ASP A 16 5.31 4.52 21.41
C ASP A 16 5.63 3.15 21.98
N ARG A 17 4.60 2.36 22.33
CA ARG A 17 4.75 0.99 22.81
C ARG A 17 5.28 0.06 21.71
N LEU A 18 4.78 0.19 20.48
CA LEU A 18 5.25 -0.58 19.32
C LEU A 18 6.68 -0.19 18.92
N LEU A 19 7.03 1.09 18.97
CA LEU A 19 8.41 1.55 18.74
C LEU A 19 9.34 1.00 19.82
N ARG A 20 8.94 1.09 21.10
CA ARG A 20 9.73 0.61 22.24
C ARG A 20 9.95 -0.90 22.21
N PHE A 21 8.94 -1.70 21.87
CA PHE A 21 9.11 -3.16 21.74
C PHE A 21 9.68 -3.59 20.39
N GLY A 22 9.48 -2.78 19.35
CA GLY A 22 9.99 -2.96 18.00
C GLY A 22 11.49 -2.66 17.85
N THR A 23 12.14 -2.10 18.89
CA THR A 23 13.59 -1.80 18.97
C THR A 23 14.53 -2.98 18.68
N ARG A 24 14.01 -4.21 18.52
CA ARG A 24 14.74 -5.32 17.89
C ARG A 24 14.71 -5.29 16.34
N GLY A 25 14.34 -4.16 15.73
CA GLY A 25 14.50 -3.90 14.30
C GLY A 25 13.36 -4.34 13.37
N ARG A 26 12.16 -4.64 13.90
CA ARG A 26 11.06 -5.13 13.04
C ARG A 26 10.18 -4.05 12.41
N PHE A 27 10.07 -2.87 13.04
CA PHE A 27 9.16 -1.81 12.59
C PHE A 27 9.86 -0.46 12.66
N GLY A 28 10.36 0.01 11.52
CA GLY A 28 10.87 1.37 11.36
C GLY A 28 9.75 2.42 11.34
N PRO A 29 10.11 3.72 11.39
CA PRO A 29 9.14 4.82 11.33
C PRO A 29 8.26 4.79 10.05
N ASP A 30 8.77 4.21 8.97
CA ASP A 30 8.09 4.11 7.67
C ASP A 30 6.95 3.08 7.66
N HIS A 31 6.76 2.31 8.74
CA HIS A 31 5.65 1.36 8.89
C HIS A 31 4.38 1.99 9.49
N PHE A 32 4.37 3.29 9.80
CA PHE A 32 3.27 3.94 10.50
C PHE A 32 2.61 5.02 9.63
N PHE A 33 1.35 4.78 9.28
CA PHE A 33 0.56 5.66 8.42
C PHE A 33 -0.52 6.41 9.19
N PRO A 34 -0.83 7.67 8.81
CA PRO A 34 -1.87 8.45 9.46
C PRO A 34 -3.28 7.91 9.19
N THR A 35 -3.51 7.24 8.05
CA THR A 35 -4.80 6.67 7.65
C THR A 35 -4.63 5.32 6.95
N VAL A 36 -5.68 4.50 6.96
CA VAL A 36 -5.73 3.23 6.19
C VAL A 36 -5.54 3.50 4.69
N SER A 37 -6.17 4.54 4.16
CA SER A 37 -6.06 4.93 2.75
C SER A 37 -4.62 5.26 2.34
N ALA A 38 -3.85 5.91 3.22
CA ALA A 38 -2.43 6.18 2.96
C ALA A 38 -1.61 4.88 2.92
N ALA A 39 -1.84 3.96 3.85
CA ALA A 39 -1.17 2.66 3.88
C ALA A 39 -1.45 1.82 2.62
N VAL A 40 -2.72 1.75 2.20
CA VAL A 40 -3.13 1.01 0.99
C VAL A 40 -2.50 1.58 -0.28
N ARG A 41 -2.41 2.92 -0.39
CA ARG A 41 -1.73 3.56 -1.52
C ARG A 41 -0.24 3.20 -1.56
N ALA A 42 0.45 3.26 -0.44
CA ALA A 42 1.87 2.93 -0.35
C ALA A 42 2.15 1.48 -0.77
N LEU A 43 1.40 0.51 -0.21
CA LEU A 43 1.55 -0.92 -0.54
C LEU A 43 1.22 -1.25 -2.00
N ARG A 44 0.24 -0.58 -2.61
CA ARG A 44 -0.09 -0.79 -4.02
C ARG A 44 0.95 -0.22 -4.98
N SER A 45 1.65 0.83 -4.58
CA SER A 45 2.73 1.43 -5.37
C SER A 45 4.01 0.60 -5.35
N ASP A 46 4.21 -0.23 -4.32
CA ASP A 46 5.39 -1.09 -4.17
C ASP A 46 5.17 -2.53 -4.68
N GLY A 47 3.93 -2.86 -5.06
CA GLY A 47 3.58 -4.18 -5.58
C GLY A 47 4.12 -4.42 -7.00
N PRO A 48 4.64 -5.62 -7.32
CA PRO A 48 5.18 -5.96 -8.65
C PRO A 48 4.14 -6.00 -9.79
N ASP A 49 2.85 -5.80 -9.48
CA ASP A 49 1.74 -5.98 -10.42
C ASP A 49 1.03 -4.66 -10.73
N GLY A 50 1.77 -3.54 -10.71
CA GLY A 50 1.33 -2.28 -11.30
C GLY A 50 1.37 -2.33 -12.83
N GLU A 51 0.70 -3.30 -13.46
CA GLU A 51 0.40 -3.16 -14.89
C GLU A 51 -0.57 -1.98 -15.03
N PRO A 52 -0.18 -0.89 -15.72
CA PRO A 52 -1.16 0.08 -16.15
C PRO A 52 -2.05 -0.65 -17.16
N SER A 53 -3.25 -1.08 -16.74
CA SER A 53 -4.26 -1.56 -17.68
C SER A 53 -4.43 -0.50 -18.75
N ALA A 54 -3.83 -0.79 -19.91
CA ALA A 54 -3.85 0.04 -21.07
C ALA A 54 -5.31 0.31 -21.43
N GLY A 55 -5.61 1.58 -21.65
CA GLY A 55 -6.78 1.96 -22.43
C GLY A 55 -6.68 1.27 -23.79
N GLY A 56 -7.53 0.27 -23.99
CA GLY A 56 -7.79 -0.34 -25.28
C GLY A 56 -9.30 -0.43 -25.42
N GLY A 57 -9.93 0.71 -25.74
CA GLY A 57 -11.31 0.71 -26.20
C GLY A 57 -11.37 -0.05 -27.51
N THR A 58 -11.81 -1.30 -27.46
CA THR A 58 -12.38 -1.97 -28.64
C THR A 58 -13.74 -1.36 -28.89
N ASP A 59 -13.75 -0.20 -29.56
CA ASP A 59 -14.86 0.12 -30.44
C ASP A 59 -14.70 -0.79 -31.67
N ASP A 60 -15.53 -1.82 -31.77
CA ASP A 60 -15.73 -2.55 -33.01
C ASP A 60 -16.92 -1.89 -33.73
N GLY A 61 -16.72 -0.63 -34.12
CA GLY A 61 -17.58 0.05 -35.06
C GLY A 61 -17.39 -0.53 -36.46
N GLY A 62 -17.98 -1.70 -36.69
CA GLY A 62 -18.01 -2.37 -37.99
C GLY A 62 -18.45 -1.41 -39.09
N GLN A 63 -17.49 -1.01 -39.93
CA GLN A 63 -17.74 -0.17 -41.08
C GLN A 63 -18.55 -0.92 -42.14
N ARG A 64 -19.43 -0.13 -42.75
CA ARG A 64 -20.32 -0.44 -43.86
C ARG A 64 -19.57 -1.04 -45.05
N GLN A 65 -20.24 -1.96 -45.75
CA GLN A 65 -20.55 -1.86 -47.18
C GLN A 65 -21.72 -2.80 -47.51
#